data_AF-A0A7Y7BS89-F1
#
_entry.id   AF-A0A7Y7BS89-F1
#
_cell.length_a   1.000
_cell.length_b   1.000
_cell.length_c   1.000
_cell.angle_alpha   90.00
_cell.angle_beta   90.00
_cell.angle_gamma   90.00
#
_symmetry.space_group_name_H-M   'P 1'
#
loop_
_entity.id
_entity.type
_entity.pdbx_description
1 polymer ?
#
loop_
_entity_poly.entity_id
_entity_poly.type
_entity_poly.pdbx_seq_one_letter_code
_entity_poly.pdbx_strand_id
1 'polypeptide(L)' 'CAQVAGAITPVPGGVGPMTIACLLANTLTACTRANKLTEPDGLTP' A
#
# COMPACT_ATOMS: atom_id res chain seq x y z
N CYS A 1 -18.26 19.61 -12.16
CA CYS A 1 -17.56 18.34 -12.41
C CYS A 1 -16.74 18.48 -13.68
N ALA A 2 -15.42 18.31 -13.63
CA ALA A 2 -14.60 18.30 -14.86
C ALA A 2 -14.88 17.00 -15.62
N GLN A 3 -15.05 17.08 -16.94
CA GLN A 3 -15.46 15.94 -17.76
C GLN A 3 -14.31 14.95 -18.04
N VAL A 4 -13.07 15.34 -17.75
CA VAL A 4 -11.85 14.54 -17.94
C VAL A 4 -11.07 14.55 -16.63
N ALA A 5 -10.65 13.37 -16.17
CA ALA A 5 -9.86 13.22 -14.95
C ALA A 5 -8.44 13.80 -15.15
N GLY A 6 -7.91 14.48 -14.13
CA GLY A 6 -6.52 14.98 -14.14
C GLY A 6 -5.46 13.89 -13.95
N ALA A 7 -5.87 12.72 -13.47
CA ALA A 7 -5.06 11.51 -13.41
C ALA A 7 -5.98 10.27 -13.45
N ILE A 8 -5.51 9.19 -14.06
CA ILE A 8 -6.20 7.90 -14.09
C ILE A 8 -5.17 6.77 -13.98
N THR A 9 -5.44 5.77 -13.16
CA THR A 9 -4.59 4.57 -13.09
C THR A 9 -4.98 3.62 -14.21
N PRO A 10 -4.06 3.24 -15.11
CA PRO A 10 -4.38 2.35 -16.22
C PRO A 10 -4.72 0.93 -15.73
N VAL A 11 -5.50 0.22 -16.55
CA VAL A 11 -5.80 -1.21 -16.36
C VAL A 11 -5.29 -1.97 -17.60
N PRO A 12 -4.54 -3.08 -17.43
CA PRO A 12 -4.07 -3.66 -16.16
C PRO A 12 -2.90 -2.84 -15.54
N GLY A 13 -2.65 -3.03 -14.23
CA GLY A 13 -1.49 -2.45 -13.53
C GLY A 13 -1.77 -1.29 -12.56
N GLY A 14 -3.03 -0.88 -12.41
CA GLY A 14 -3.43 0.14 -11.43
C GLY A 14 -3.49 -0.37 -9.99
N VAL A 15 -4.71 -0.55 -9.47
CA VAL A 15 -4.93 -0.86 -8.05
C VAL A 15 -4.64 -2.31 -7.65
N GLY A 16 -4.57 -3.24 -8.61
CA GLY A 16 -4.33 -4.66 -8.34
C GLY A 16 -3.00 -4.92 -7.61
N PRO A 17 -1.85 -4.45 -8.14
CA PRO A 17 -0.56 -4.55 -7.46
C PRO A 17 -0.53 -3.89 -6.08
N MET A 18 -1.23 -2.76 -5.90
CA MET A 18 -1.31 -2.07 -4.62
C MET A 18 -2.04 -2.89 -3.55
N THR A 19 -3.04 -3.70 -3.90
CA THR A 19 -3.70 -4.59 -2.94
C THR A 19 -2.71 -5.59 -2.32
N ILE A 20 -1.85 -6.20 -3.15
CA ILE A 20 -0.82 -7.14 -2.68
C ILE A 20 0.21 -6.40 -1.84
N ALA A 21 0.68 -5.23 -2.29
CA ALA A 21 1.64 -4.41 -1.55
C ALA A 21 1.10 -4.00 -0.17
N CYS A 22 -0.14 -3.52 -0.09
CA CYS A 22 -0.78 -3.13 1.17
C CYS A 22 -0.96 -4.33 2.12
N LEU A 23 -1.32 -5.50 1.61
CA LEU A 23 -1.42 -6.71 2.42
C LEU A 23 -0.06 -7.08 3.03
N LEU A 24 1.01 -7.08 2.22
CA LEU A 24 2.35 -7.40 2.69
C LEU A 24 2.86 -6.37 3.70
N ALA A 25 2.61 -5.08 3.44
CA ALA A 25 2.95 -4.00 4.36
C ALA A 25 2.26 -4.19 5.72
N ASN A 26 0.95 -4.40 5.73
CA ASN A 26 0.19 -4.63 6.96
C ASN A 26 0.66 -5.89 7.71
N THR A 27 0.98 -6.96 6.97
CA THR A 27 1.47 -8.21 7.57
C THR A 27 2.84 -8.00 8.23
N LEU A 28 3.75 -7.28 7.59
CA LEU A 28 5.07 -6.98 8.14
C LEU A 28 4.96 -6.07 9.37
N THR A 29 4.12 -5.04 9.33
CA THR A 29 3.83 -4.16 10.47
C THR A 29 3.22 -4.93 11.64
N ALA A 30 2.26 -5.84 11.40
CA ALA A 30 1.69 -6.67 12.46
C ALA A 30 2.74 -7.61 13.09
N CYS A 31 3.61 -8.21 12.26
CA CYS A 31 4.68 -9.10 12.71
C CYS A 31 5.71 -8.36 13.58
N THR A 32 6.16 -7.18 13.15
CA THR A 32 7.13 -6.37 13.91
C THR A 32 6.56 -5.95 15.27
N ARG A 33 5.31 -5.49 15.32
CA ARG A 33 4.60 -5.17 16.58
C ARG A 33 4.47 -6.37 17.51
N ALA A 34 4.08 -7.53 16.98
CA ALA A 34 3.92 -8.75 17.78
C ALA A 34 5.24 -9.23 18.41
N ASN A 35 6.36 -9.04 17.70
CA ASN A 35 7.68 -9.46 18.14
C ASN A 35 8.52 -8.34 18.79
N LYS A 36 7.93 -7.15 19.01
CA LYS A 36 8.62 -5.95 19.55
C LYS A 36 9.88 -5.58 18.75
N LEU A 37 9.83 -5.79 17.44
CA LEU A 37 10.87 -5.36 16.51
C LEU A 37 10.61 -3.92 16.08
N THR A 38 11.66 -3.21 15.68
CA THR A 38 11.54 -1.87 15.09
C THR A 38 10.72 -1.94 13.78
N GLU A 39 9.75 -1.05 13.64
CA GLU A 39 8.97 -0.96 12.40
C GLU A 39 9.86 -0.45 11.26
N PRO A 40 9.68 -0.97 10.03
CA PRO A 40 10.46 -0.51 8.88
C PRO A 40 10.08 0.92 8.45
N ASP A 41 11.09 1.75 8.20
CA ASP A 41 10.91 3.14 7.77
C ASP A 41 10.13 3.25 6.46
N GLY A 42 9.15 4.15 6.41
CA GLY A 42 8.38 4.46 5.20
C GLY A 42 7.26 3.48 4.85
N LEU A 43 7.00 2.47 5.69
CA LEU A 43 5.92 1.49 5.48
C LEU A 43 4.61 1.85 6.20
N THR A 44 4.70 2.69 7.24
CA THR A 44 3.58 3.25 8.00
C THR A 44 3.57 4.78 7.87
N PRO A 45 2.39 5.41 7.75
CA PRO A 45 2.26 6.87 7.74
C PRO A 45 2.53 7.50 9.10
#